data_AF-T1L2M7-F1
#
_entry.id   AF-T1L2M7-F1
#
_cell.length_a   1.000
_cell.length_b   1.000
_cell.length_c   1.000
_cell.angle_alpha   90.00
_cell.angle_beta   90.00
_cell.angle_gamma   90.00
#
_symmetry.space_group_name_H-M   'P 1'
#
loop_
_entity.id
_entity.type
_entity.pdbx_description
1 polymer ?
#
loop_
_entity_poly.entity_id
_entity_poly.type
_entity_poly.pdbx_seq_one_letter_code
_entity_poly.pdbx_strand_id
1 'polypeptide(L)'
;MLYTFPAFKLFNHQLQVTGHSNTNRIIRASLTDKDTGRVWQMQEWVYSGSPRAGRIEIKTDENGVNVFYSYKNSMDNKKRLVIHGVLLGPSVLDRFDGFDWANGNDEIIRGLSMHSVSTDLDGKLNITLYYKDNLNQMNGIQQPSQIVFTGHNPDTLVEGEAETLILDIYLQSQTEQELDKLVQVTPGFGCPVYLNGNVAFPELNTVKIHFIAAEIDDYGAKVTSINEYHADESYQVLRQAQLSKFGDEKLIDYSLGAFYRIHNYGACYTKSIESNEPGIDEKGSFSIARLLWLPKI
;
A
#
# COMPACT_ATOMS: atom_id res chain seq x y z
N MET A 1 9.42 11.02 -13.15
CA MET A 1 9.60 12.13 -12.19
C MET A 1 8.77 11.78 -10.97
N LEU A 2 9.40 11.26 -9.92
CA LEU A 2 8.72 10.79 -8.71
C LEU A 2 8.59 11.97 -7.75
N TYR A 3 7.35 12.33 -7.41
CA TYR A 3 7.08 13.37 -6.41
C TYR A 3 7.36 12.82 -5.02
N THR A 4 8.27 13.46 -4.31
CA THR A 4 8.45 13.29 -2.87
C THR A 4 7.29 13.96 -2.15
N PHE A 5 6.51 13.18 -1.41
CA PHE A 5 5.53 13.68 -0.46
C PHE A 5 6.27 14.23 0.76
N PRO A 6 6.06 15.49 1.19
CA PRO A 6 6.59 15.96 2.47
C PRO A 6 6.03 15.04 3.57
N ALA A 7 6.94 14.45 4.34
CA ALA A 7 6.69 13.27 5.14
C ALA A 7 6.77 13.61 6.63
N PHE A 8 5.63 13.53 7.31
CA PHE A 8 5.62 13.06 8.69
C PHE A 8 6.35 11.72 8.74
N LYS A 9 7.21 11.52 9.73
CA LYS A 9 7.83 10.22 10.02
C LYS A 9 7.52 9.83 11.45
N LEU A 10 6.53 8.95 11.62
CA LEU A 10 6.17 8.43 12.93
C LEU A 10 6.89 7.11 13.16
N PHE A 11 7.64 7.11 14.26
CA PHE A 11 8.44 5.99 14.69
C PHE A 11 7.60 4.74 14.85
N ASN A 12 8.23 3.60 14.54
CA ASN A 12 7.72 2.24 14.64
C ASN A 12 7.38 1.88 16.09
N HIS A 13 6.36 2.51 16.65
CA HIS A 13 5.79 2.14 17.93
C HIS A 13 4.68 1.12 17.68
N GLN A 14 4.75 -0.01 18.37
CA GLN A 14 3.81 -1.11 18.19
C GLN A 14 2.44 -0.69 18.72
N LEU A 15 1.62 -0.09 17.86
CA LEU A 15 0.22 0.16 18.16
C LEU A 15 -0.50 -1.18 18.26
N GLN A 16 -1.09 -1.48 19.41
CA GLN A 16 -1.92 -2.67 19.57
C GLN A 16 -3.31 -2.38 19.01
N VAL A 17 -3.76 -3.20 18.06
CA VAL A 17 -5.11 -3.15 17.51
C VAL A 17 -6.00 -4.06 18.35
N THR A 18 -6.89 -3.50 19.16
CA THR A 18 -7.85 -4.29 19.97
C THR A 18 -9.32 -4.05 19.59
N GLY A 19 -9.65 -2.98 18.85
CA GLY A 19 -11.02 -2.65 18.45
C GLY A 19 -11.33 -3.04 17.00
N HIS A 20 -12.09 -4.12 16.79
CA HIS A 20 -12.47 -4.59 15.45
C HIS A 20 -13.97 -4.39 15.21
N SER A 21 -14.36 -3.55 14.25
CA SER A 21 -15.74 -3.51 13.76
C SER A 21 -16.04 -4.77 12.94
N ASN A 22 -17.15 -5.46 13.20
CA ASN A 22 -17.55 -6.69 12.50
C ASN A 22 -18.29 -6.43 11.17
N THR A 23 -18.49 -5.17 10.80
CA THR A 23 -19.23 -4.79 9.60
C THR A 23 -18.34 -4.09 8.59
N ASN A 24 -18.69 -4.24 7.31
CA ASN A 24 -18.04 -3.52 6.23
C ASN A 24 -18.24 -2.01 6.42
N ARG A 25 -17.22 -1.22 6.11
CA ARG A 25 -17.24 0.24 6.29
C ARG A 25 -16.75 0.96 5.05
N ILE A 26 -17.36 2.12 4.81
CA ILE A 26 -16.84 3.13 3.89
C ILE A 26 -16.50 4.35 4.72
N ILE A 27 -15.28 4.84 4.57
CA ILE A 27 -14.79 6.01 5.28
C ILE A 27 -14.34 7.03 4.26
N ARG A 28 -14.71 8.29 4.44
CA ARG A 28 -14.25 9.40 3.60
C ARG A 28 -13.66 10.49 4.46
N ALA A 29 -12.48 10.94 4.07
CA ALA A 29 -11.71 11.92 4.82
C ALA A 29 -10.88 12.79 3.86
N SER A 30 -10.42 13.92 4.35
CA SER A 30 -9.32 14.66 3.74
C SER A 30 -8.13 14.66 4.70
N LEU A 31 -6.93 14.43 4.17
CA LEU A 31 -5.69 14.66 4.91
C LEU A 31 -5.16 16.03 4.50
N THR A 32 -4.87 16.89 5.46
CA THR A 32 -4.33 18.23 5.23
C THR A 32 -2.99 18.35 5.93
N ASP A 33 -1.98 18.75 5.19
CA ASP A 33 -0.73 19.25 5.74
C ASP A 33 -0.92 20.74 6.04
N LYS A 34 -0.88 21.09 7.32
CA LYS A 34 -1.15 22.45 7.79
C LYS A 34 -0.06 23.43 7.37
N ASP A 35 1.17 22.95 7.26
CA ASP A 35 2.35 23.76 7.01
C ASP A 35 2.46 24.09 5.51
N THR A 36 2.15 23.13 4.66
CA THR A 36 2.15 23.34 3.19
C THR A 36 0.79 23.72 2.61
N GLY A 37 -0.29 23.55 3.37
CA GLY A 37 -1.67 23.73 2.90
C GLY A 37 -2.14 22.68 1.91
N ARG A 38 -1.35 21.62 1.67
CA ARG A 38 -1.70 20.55 0.73
C ARG A 38 -2.82 19.70 1.30
N VAL A 39 -3.76 19.32 0.42
CA VAL A 39 -4.93 18.51 0.78
C VAL A 39 -4.99 17.27 -0.11
N TRP A 40 -5.21 16.11 0.50
CA TRP A 40 -5.45 14.84 -0.16
C TRP A 40 -6.85 14.35 0.17
N GLN A 41 -7.63 14.02 -0.86
CA GLN A 41 -8.95 13.42 -0.69
C GLN A 41 -8.81 11.91 -0.56
N MET A 42 -9.44 11.33 0.46
CA MET A 42 -9.28 9.92 0.81
C MET A 42 -10.63 9.22 0.90
N GLN A 43 -10.71 8.04 0.30
CA GLN A 43 -11.84 7.14 0.47
C GLN A 43 -11.33 5.72 0.75
N GLU A 44 -11.79 5.13 1.83
CA GLU A 44 -11.42 3.78 2.22
C GLU A 44 -12.64 2.86 2.28
N TRP A 45 -12.46 1.67 1.72
CA TRP A 45 -13.39 0.55 1.83
C TRP A 45 -12.73 -0.50 2.74
N VAL A 46 -13.38 -0.81 3.85
CA VAL A 46 -12.91 -1.79 4.84
C VAL A 46 -13.84 -3.00 4.81
N TYR A 47 -13.30 -4.14 4.43
CA TYR A 47 -13.98 -5.43 4.47
C TYR A 47 -13.71 -6.13 5.80
N SER A 48 -14.77 -6.49 6.52
CA SER A 48 -14.69 -7.09 7.85
C SER A 48 -14.55 -8.62 7.86
N GLY A 49 -14.57 -9.27 6.69
CA GLY A 49 -14.47 -10.73 6.57
C GLY A 49 -13.07 -11.28 6.87
N SER A 50 -12.84 -12.55 6.52
CA SER A 50 -11.58 -13.25 6.78
C SER A 50 -10.94 -13.76 5.49
N PRO A 51 -9.75 -13.28 5.08
CA PRO A 51 -8.96 -12.26 5.76
C PRO A 51 -9.62 -10.88 5.70
N ARG A 52 -9.36 -10.04 6.70
CA ARG A 52 -9.76 -8.63 6.61
C ARG A 52 -8.96 -7.97 5.52
N ALA A 53 -9.59 -7.06 4.80
CA ALA A 53 -8.97 -6.38 3.69
C ALA A 53 -9.52 -4.98 3.54
N GLY A 54 -8.81 -4.15 2.79
CA GLY A 54 -9.32 -2.86 2.42
C GLY A 54 -8.59 -2.25 1.25
N ARG A 55 -9.23 -1.22 0.72
CA ARG A 55 -8.72 -0.38 -0.35
C ARG A 55 -8.78 1.06 0.11
N ILE A 56 -7.68 1.77 0.01
CA ILE A 56 -7.58 3.21 0.23
C ILE A 56 -7.35 3.86 -1.12
N GLU A 57 -8.29 4.70 -1.55
CA GLU A 57 -8.11 5.60 -2.68
C GLU A 57 -7.65 6.95 -2.14
N ILE A 58 -6.55 7.46 -2.68
CA ILE A 58 -6.00 8.79 -2.36
C ILE A 58 -5.99 9.59 -3.66
N LYS A 59 -6.62 10.75 -3.65
CA LYS A 59 -6.72 11.67 -4.79
C LYS A 59 -6.10 13.01 -4.46
N THR A 60 -5.36 13.53 -5.43
CA THR A 60 -4.88 14.91 -5.54
C THR A 60 -5.50 15.53 -6.79
N ASP A 61 -5.29 16.83 -7.01
CA ASP A 61 -5.79 17.52 -8.20
C ASP A 61 -5.24 16.93 -9.51
N GLU A 62 -4.06 16.31 -9.47
CA GLU A 62 -3.35 15.83 -10.66
C GLU A 62 -3.37 14.31 -10.81
N ASN A 63 -3.39 13.56 -9.71
CA ASN A 63 -3.19 12.11 -9.70
C ASN A 63 -4.01 11.40 -8.62
N GLY A 64 -4.27 10.10 -8.83
CA GLY A 64 -4.86 9.22 -7.84
C GLY A 64 -4.06 7.93 -7.68
N VAL A 65 -4.00 7.41 -6.45
CA VAL A 65 -3.39 6.11 -6.14
C VAL A 65 -4.37 5.26 -5.36
N ASN A 66 -4.39 3.97 -5.66
CA ASN A 66 -5.12 2.97 -4.88
C ASN A 66 -4.13 2.12 -4.12
N VAL A 67 -4.40 1.92 -2.84
CA VAL A 67 -3.60 1.04 -1.99
C VAL A 67 -4.47 -0.04 -1.40
N PHE A 68 -4.08 -1.28 -1.63
CA PHE A 68 -4.79 -2.46 -1.16
C PHE A 68 -4.03 -3.10 0.01
N TYR A 69 -4.77 -3.56 1.01
CA TYR A 69 -4.21 -4.28 2.13
C TYR A 69 -5.08 -5.47 2.50
N SER A 70 -4.46 -6.52 3.04
CA SER A 70 -5.15 -7.66 3.63
C SER A 70 -4.33 -8.26 4.76
N TYR A 71 -4.99 -8.71 5.82
CA TYR A 71 -4.37 -9.40 6.95
C TYR A 71 -5.26 -10.53 7.46
N LYS A 72 -4.61 -11.65 7.81
CA LYS A 72 -5.30 -12.87 8.27
C LYS A 72 -5.56 -12.87 9.77
N ASN A 73 -4.67 -12.27 10.56
CA ASN A 73 -4.73 -12.29 12.03
C ASN A 73 -4.53 -10.90 12.63
N SER A 74 -5.15 -10.61 13.77
CA SER A 74 -4.93 -9.38 14.55
C SER A 74 -3.47 -9.21 15.00
N MET A 75 -2.69 -10.30 15.09
CA MET A 75 -1.26 -10.26 15.42
C MET A 75 -0.37 -9.77 14.26
N ASP A 76 -0.81 -9.85 13.00
CA ASP A 76 -0.07 -9.29 11.86
C ASP A 76 -0.12 -7.76 11.84
N ASN A 77 -1.09 -7.18 12.56
CA ASN A 77 -1.24 -5.72 12.71
C ASN A 77 -0.20 -5.12 13.67
N LYS A 78 0.46 -5.94 14.50
CA LYS A 78 1.52 -5.49 15.44
C LYS A 78 2.80 -4.98 14.75
N LYS A 79 2.92 -5.18 13.43
CA LYS A 79 4.14 -4.88 12.66
C LYS A 79 4.05 -3.63 11.78
N ARG A 80 2.99 -2.82 11.87
CA ARG A 80 2.82 -1.71 10.92
C ARG A 80 2.24 -0.45 11.54
N LEU A 81 3.08 0.32 12.21
CA LEU A 81 3.07 1.78 12.02
C LEU A 81 4.24 2.11 11.11
N VAL A 82 4.01 2.18 9.80
CA VAL A 82 5.00 2.72 8.88
C VAL A 82 4.48 4.05 8.42
N ILE A 83 5.02 5.10 9.02
CA ILE A 83 4.81 6.47 8.59
C ILE A 83 6.13 6.90 7.99
N HIS A 84 6.21 6.61 6.70
CA HIS A 84 7.06 7.24 5.72
C HIS A 84 6.33 7.03 4.37
N GLY A 85 6.01 8.10 3.64
CA GLY A 85 5.40 8.02 2.30
C GLY A 85 3.88 7.71 2.17
N VAL A 86 3.10 7.87 3.25
CA VAL A 86 1.61 7.82 3.35
C VAL A 86 0.94 6.46 3.08
N LEU A 87 0.59 5.77 4.18
CA LEU A 87 -0.58 4.89 4.27
C LEU A 87 -1.36 5.16 5.57
N LEU A 88 -1.77 6.42 5.78
CA LEU A 88 -2.80 6.76 6.76
C LEU A 88 -4.17 6.46 6.14
N GLY A 89 -4.61 5.20 6.19
CA GLY A 89 -6.02 4.91 5.95
C GLY A 89 -6.88 5.48 7.08
N PRO A 90 -8.09 6.00 6.80
CA PRO A 90 -9.07 6.33 7.83
C PRO A 90 -9.37 5.20 8.85
N SER A 91 -9.00 3.95 8.56
CA SER A 91 -8.98 2.81 9.47
C SER A 91 -7.90 2.88 10.55
N VAL A 92 -7.08 3.94 10.58
CA VAL A 92 -6.18 4.25 11.71
C VAL A 92 -6.94 4.28 13.05
N LEU A 93 -8.23 4.61 13.02
CA LEU A 93 -9.15 4.57 14.16
C LEU A 93 -9.15 3.23 14.90
N ASP A 94 -9.04 2.12 14.16
CA ASP A 94 -9.09 0.78 14.76
C ASP A 94 -7.80 0.49 15.59
N ARG A 95 -6.78 1.37 15.50
CA ARG A 95 -5.46 1.26 16.15
C ARG A 95 -5.28 2.16 17.36
N PHE A 96 -6.29 2.96 17.68
CA PHE A 96 -6.30 3.87 18.82
C PHE A 96 -6.81 3.22 20.11
N ASP A 97 -7.21 1.96 20.02
CA ASP A 97 -7.65 1.19 21.16
C ASP A 97 -6.46 0.88 22.09
N GLY A 98 -6.67 1.01 23.40
CA GLY A 98 -5.62 0.83 24.41
C GLY A 98 -4.69 2.02 24.63
N PHE A 99 -4.93 3.19 24.03
CA PHE A 99 -4.24 4.42 24.41
C PHE A 99 -4.83 5.05 25.67
N ASP A 100 -3.96 5.66 26.46
CA ASP A 100 -4.36 6.50 27.59
C ASP A 100 -4.69 7.90 27.07
N TRP A 101 -5.99 8.22 27.07
CA TRP A 101 -6.54 9.47 26.57
C TRP A 101 -6.74 10.49 27.69
N ALA A 102 -6.12 11.66 27.55
CA ALA A 102 -6.37 12.82 28.39
C ALA A 102 -7.44 13.72 27.76
N ASN A 103 -8.32 14.31 28.57
CA ASN A 103 -9.28 15.29 28.07
C ASN A 103 -8.55 16.53 27.55
N GLY A 104 -8.91 16.97 26.35
CA GLY A 104 -8.41 18.20 25.75
C GLY A 104 -9.41 19.35 25.92
N ASN A 105 -9.13 20.45 25.23
CA ASN A 105 -10.04 21.60 25.18
C ASN A 105 -11.08 21.41 24.07
N ASP A 106 -12.32 21.79 24.35
CA ASP A 106 -13.38 21.81 23.35
C ASP A 106 -13.07 22.86 22.27
N GLU A 107 -13.40 22.54 21.03
CA GLU A 107 -13.18 23.42 19.87
C GLU A 107 -14.42 23.49 18.96
N ILE A 108 -14.51 24.56 18.18
CA ILE A 108 -15.53 24.70 17.14
C ILE A 108 -14.92 24.27 15.80
N ILE A 109 -15.32 23.11 15.31
CA ILE A 109 -14.85 22.54 14.05
C ILE A 109 -16.03 22.45 13.08
N ARG A 110 -15.89 23.05 11.89
CA ARG A 110 -16.97 23.14 10.89
C ARG A 110 -18.28 23.73 11.45
N GLY A 111 -18.17 24.68 12.37
CA GLY A 111 -19.31 25.34 13.01
C GLY A 111 -20.03 24.51 14.09
N LEU A 112 -19.47 23.35 14.48
CA LEU A 112 -20.03 22.48 15.52
C LEU A 112 -19.08 22.46 16.72
N SER A 113 -19.65 22.52 17.93
CA SER A 113 -18.90 22.29 19.16
C SER A 113 -18.46 20.83 19.24
N MET A 114 -17.18 20.60 19.50
CA MET A 114 -16.59 19.28 19.61
C MET A 114 -15.81 19.14 20.90
N HIS A 115 -15.98 18.00 21.56
CA HIS A 115 -15.09 17.57 22.62
C HIS A 115 -13.79 17.04 22.03
N SER A 116 -12.71 17.11 22.82
CA SER A 116 -11.44 16.56 22.40
C SER A 116 -10.79 15.68 23.46
N VAL A 117 -10.02 14.71 22.98
CA VAL A 117 -9.09 13.93 23.78
C VAL A 117 -7.74 13.89 23.09
N SER A 118 -6.67 13.83 23.86
CA SER A 118 -5.30 13.77 23.34
C SER A 118 -4.49 12.69 24.03
N THR A 119 -3.50 12.18 23.32
CA THR A 119 -2.48 11.29 23.89
C THR A 119 -1.12 11.67 23.33
N ASP A 120 -0.10 11.52 24.16
CA ASP A 120 1.29 11.77 23.80
C ASP A 120 2.03 10.43 23.73
N LEU A 121 2.66 10.18 22.59
CA LEU A 121 3.44 8.98 22.33
C LEU A 121 4.92 9.35 22.40
N ASP A 122 5.51 9.09 23.57
CA ASP A 122 6.93 9.27 23.88
C ASP A 122 7.47 10.70 23.61
N GLY A 123 6.66 11.73 23.78
CA GLY A 123 7.03 13.13 23.53
C GLY A 123 7.31 13.47 22.06
N LYS A 124 7.03 12.54 21.14
CA LYS A 124 7.38 12.65 19.72
C LYS A 124 6.17 12.86 18.83
N LEU A 125 5.02 12.36 19.27
CA LEU A 125 3.76 12.45 18.55
C LEU A 125 2.64 12.71 19.54
N ASN A 126 1.98 13.84 19.37
CA ASN A 126 0.71 14.14 19.99
C ASN A 126 -0.42 13.84 18.99
N ILE A 127 -1.37 13.02 19.42
CA ILE A 127 -2.59 12.72 18.66
C ILE A 127 -3.76 13.35 19.41
N THR A 128 -4.47 14.26 18.77
CA THR A 128 -5.72 14.84 19.28
C THR A 128 -6.89 14.37 18.44
N LEU A 129 -7.91 13.80 19.08
CA LEU A 129 -9.18 13.41 18.47
C LEU A 129 -10.24 14.44 18.84
N TYR A 130 -10.99 14.92 17.86
CA TYR A 130 -12.16 15.76 18.06
C TYR A 130 -13.42 15.01 17.65
N TYR A 131 -14.43 15.02 18.53
CA TYR A 131 -15.69 14.30 18.32
C TYR A 131 -16.89 15.15 18.77
N LYS A 132 -18.07 14.80 18.26
CA LYS A 132 -19.29 15.59 18.51
C LYS A 132 -19.66 15.60 19.99
N ASP A 133 -20.11 16.75 20.47
CA ASP A 133 -20.57 16.99 21.84
C ASP A 133 -21.65 16.01 22.34
N ASN A 134 -22.49 15.50 21.44
CA ASN A 134 -23.52 14.53 21.74
C ASN A 134 -23.01 13.09 21.95
N LEU A 135 -21.71 12.83 21.78
CA LEU A 135 -21.09 11.53 22.02
C LEU A 135 -20.36 11.52 23.36
N ASN A 136 -20.48 10.41 24.09
CA ASN A 136 -19.58 10.15 25.21
C ASN A 136 -18.15 9.88 24.70
N GLN A 137 -17.16 10.00 25.58
CA GLN A 137 -15.74 9.83 25.23
C GLN A 137 -15.44 8.51 24.51
N MET A 138 -15.97 7.37 24.98
CA MET A 138 -15.71 6.07 24.35
C MET A 138 -16.23 6.01 22.90
N ASN A 139 -17.44 6.50 22.66
CA ASN A 139 -18.02 6.56 21.32
C ASN A 139 -17.33 7.62 20.46
N GLY A 140 -16.90 8.72 21.07
CA GLY A 140 -16.17 9.81 20.43
C GLY A 140 -14.81 9.37 19.88
N ILE A 141 -14.06 8.59 20.64
CA ILE A 141 -12.77 8.02 20.21
C ILE A 141 -12.95 7.05 19.03
N GLN A 142 -14.05 6.30 18.98
CA GLN A 142 -14.34 5.36 17.89
C GLN A 142 -14.86 6.05 16.61
N GLN A 143 -15.43 7.25 16.74
CA GLN A 143 -16.07 7.99 15.66
C GLN A 143 -15.68 9.48 15.67
N PRO A 144 -14.37 9.80 15.64
CA PRO A 144 -13.95 11.19 15.65
C PRO A 144 -14.30 11.85 14.32
N SER A 145 -14.61 13.13 14.41
CA SER A 145 -14.86 13.99 13.25
C SER A 145 -13.58 14.56 12.67
N GLN A 146 -12.52 14.68 13.49
CA GLN A 146 -11.21 15.13 13.06
C GLN A 146 -10.12 14.50 13.94
N ILE A 147 -8.96 14.22 13.34
CA ILE A 147 -7.76 13.80 14.04
C ILE A 147 -6.65 14.77 13.69
N VAL A 148 -5.92 15.26 14.69
CA VAL A 148 -4.75 16.10 14.53
C VAL A 148 -3.53 15.33 15.02
N PHE A 149 -2.53 15.21 14.15
CA PHE A 149 -1.23 14.65 14.46
C PHE A 149 -0.23 15.81 14.50
N THR A 150 0.41 16.00 15.65
CA THR A 150 1.46 17.00 15.83
C THR A 150 2.73 16.29 16.29
N GLY A 151 3.85 16.54 15.64
CA GLY A 151 5.10 15.87 15.97
C GLY A 151 6.26 16.39 15.15
N HIS A 152 7.46 15.89 15.45
CA HIS A 152 8.66 16.28 14.73
C HIS A 152 9.01 15.26 13.65
N ASN A 153 9.60 15.73 12.55
CA ASN A 153 10.18 14.87 11.54
C ASN A 153 11.54 14.33 12.03
N PRO A 154 11.69 13.03 12.32
CA PRO A 154 12.96 12.49 12.79
C PRO A 154 14.11 12.48 11.78
N ASP A 155 13.88 12.85 10.52
CA ASP A 155 14.95 12.99 9.52
C ASP A 155 15.59 14.38 9.51
N THR A 156 15.04 15.35 10.25
CA THR A 156 15.70 16.65 10.44
C THR A 156 16.72 16.53 11.57
N LEU A 157 18.01 16.70 11.25
CA LEU A 157 19.15 16.65 12.18
C LEU A 157 19.12 17.76 13.26
N VAL A 158 18.19 18.69 13.16
CA VAL A 158 17.90 19.75 14.14
C VAL A 158 16.48 19.50 14.63
N GLU A 159 16.18 19.72 15.92
CA GLU A 159 14.80 19.84 16.42
C GLU A 159 14.08 20.91 15.58
N GLY A 160 13.46 20.49 14.48
CA GLY A 160 12.71 21.35 13.58
C GLY A 160 11.38 21.76 14.21
N GLU A 161 10.70 22.72 13.60
CA GLU A 161 9.34 23.06 13.99
C GLU A 161 8.44 21.82 13.89
N ALA A 162 7.52 21.67 14.84
CA ALA A 162 6.59 20.56 14.85
C ALA A 162 5.67 20.67 13.62
N GLU A 163 5.61 19.61 12.82
CA GLU A 163 4.72 19.52 11.68
C GLU A 163 3.31 19.18 12.17
N THR A 164 2.27 19.63 11.47
CA THR A 164 0.88 19.28 11.79
C THR A 164 0.12 18.68 10.60
N LEU A 165 -0.40 17.47 10.79
CA LEU A 165 -1.33 16.82 9.87
C LEU A 165 -2.74 16.76 10.45
N ILE A 166 -3.74 17.08 9.63
CA ILE A 166 -5.14 17.06 10.01
C ILE A 166 -5.86 16.05 9.12
N LEU A 167 -6.37 14.96 9.72
CA LEU A 167 -7.29 14.04 9.05
C LEU A 167 -8.73 14.45 9.39
N ASP A 168 -9.40 15.10 8.45
CA ASP A 168 -10.77 15.54 8.60
C ASP A 168 -11.74 14.47 8.08
N ILE A 169 -12.49 13.82 8.98
CA ILE A 169 -13.39 12.72 8.65
C ILE A 169 -14.80 13.29 8.50
N TYR A 170 -15.37 13.17 7.30
CA TYR A 170 -16.71 13.68 7.01
C TYR A 170 -17.73 12.56 6.77
N LEU A 171 -17.29 11.32 6.56
CA LEU A 171 -18.18 10.15 6.52
C LEU A 171 -17.51 8.92 7.12
N GLN A 172 -18.22 8.26 8.04
CA GLN A 172 -17.94 6.90 8.48
C GLN A 172 -19.27 6.15 8.45
N SER A 173 -19.45 5.27 7.47
CA SER A 173 -20.71 4.53 7.29
C SER A 173 -20.44 3.04 7.30
N GLN A 174 -21.29 2.29 8.00
CA GLN A 174 -21.40 0.86 7.80
C GLN A 174 -22.10 0.60 6.46
N THR A 175 -21.81 -0.54 5.82
CA THR A 175 -22.43 -0.93 4.56
C THR A 175 -22.64 -2.44 4.51
N GLU A 176 -23.70 -2.88 3.84
CA GLU A 176 -23.93 -4.29 3.52
C GLU A 176 -23.39 -4.67 2.13
N GLN A 177 -22.75 -3.72 1.43
CA GLN A 177 -22.16 -3.98 0.12
C GLN A 177 -21.15 -5.13 0.18
N GLU A 178 -21.15 -5.95 -0.87
CA GLU A 178 -20.12 -6.96 -1.17
C GLU A 178 -18.79 -6.27 -1.49
N LEU A 179 -18.04 -5.90 -0.44
CA LEU A 179 -16.74 -5.22 -0.59
C LEU A 179 -15.61 -6.18 -0.96
N ASP A 180 -15.79 -7.49 -0.81
CA ASP A 180 -14.79 -8.53 -1.10
C ASP A 180 -14.21 -8.41 -2.52
N LYS A 181 -15.04 -8.05 -3.50
CA LYS A 181 -14.62 -7.83 -4.89
C LYS A 181 -13.90 -6.49 -5.09
N LEU A 182 -14.19 -5.48 -4.27
CA LEU A 182 -13.64 -4.13 -4.38
C LEU A 182 -12.29 -3.97 -3.66
N VAL A 183 -12.06 -4.78 -2.62
CA VAL A 183 -10.85 -4.76 -1.79
C VAL A 183 -9.91 -5.91 -2.10
N GLN A 184 -10.20 -6.71 -3.14
CA GLN A 184 -9.38 -7.83 -3.54
C GLN A 184 -7.96 -7.33 -3.85
N VAL A 185 -7.00 -7.75 -3.03
CA VAL A 185 -5.59 -7.47 -3.28
C VAL A 185 -5.21 -8.21 -4.56
N THR A 186 -4.92 -7.46 -5.62
CA THR A 186 -4.38 -8.06 -6.84
C THR A 186 -3.00 -8.64 -6.50
N PRO A 187 -2.72 -9.92 -6.81
CA PRO A 187 -1.38 -10.48 -6.62
C PRO A 187 -0.33 -9.62 -7.34
N GLY A 188 0.66 -9.15 -6.59
CA GLY A 188 1.72 -8.29 -7.12
C GLY A 188 2.93 -8.25 -6.18
N PHE A 189 4.06 -7.74 -6.66
CA PHE A 189 5.29 -7.60 -5.88
C PHE A 189 5.20 -6.41 -4.91
N GLY A 190 4.56 -6.60 -3.77
CA GLY A 190 4.60 -5.64 -2.66
C GLY A 190 5.76 -5.91 -1.72
N CYS A 191 6.90 -5.21 -1.87
CA CYS A 191 7.94 -5.25 -0.84
C CYS A 191 7.58 -4.27 0.28
N PRO A 192 7.52 -4.71 1.55
CA PRO A 192 7.25 -3.83 2.69
C PRO A 192 8.27 -2.69 2.85
N VAL A 193 9.43 -2.80 2.19
CA VAL A 193 10.56 -1.87 2.26
C VAL A 193 10.36 -0.64 1.36
N TYR A 194 9.51 -0.70 0.34
CA TYR A 194 9.30 0.40 -0.63
C TYR A 194 8.60 1.63 -0.06
N LEU A 195 8.12 1.57 1.19
CA LEU A 195 7.47 2.69 1.87
C LEU A 195 8.49 3.61 2.56
N ASN A 196 9.79 3.29 2.58
CA ASN A 196 10.79 4.24 3.08
C ASN A 196 11.23 5.21 1.97
N GLY A 197 10.88 6.49 2.10
CA GLY A 197 11.35 7.56 1.23
C GLY A 197 12.88 7.64 1.09
N ASN A 198 13.33 8.06 -0.10
CA ASN A 198 14.72 8.13 -0.57
C ASN A 198 15.54 6.83 -0.54
N VAL A 199 14.89 5.67 -0.47
CA VAL A 199 15.59 4.42 -0.77
C VAL A 199 15.44 4.20 -2.27
N ALA A 200 16.57 4.24 -2.99
CA ALA A 200 16.61 3.75 -4.37
C ALA A 200 15.90 2.40 -4.42
N PHE A 201 15.11 2.14 -5.47
CA PHE A 201 14.51 0.82 -5.64
C PHE A 201 15.62 -0.21 -5.40
N PRO A 202 15.51 -1.11 -4.38
CA PRO A 202 16.58 -2.01 -4.00
C PRO A 202 17.15 -2.64 -5.25
N GLU A 203 18.41 -2.32 -5.52
CA GLU A 203 19.11 -2.90 -6.65
C GLU A 203 18.99 -4.41 -6.48
N LEU A 204 18.56 -5.06 -7.56
CA LEU A 204 18.59 -6.51 -7.62
C LEU A 204 20.07 -6.89 -7.63
N ASN A 205 20.63 -7.13 -6.44
CA ASN A 205 21.99 -7.67 -6.29
C ASN A 205 22.10 -9.12 -6.78
N THR A 206 21.04 -9.63 -7.41
CA THR A 206 21.00 -10.93 -8.03
C THR A 206 20.74 -10.77 -9.52
N VAL A 207 21.61 -11.40 -10.29
CA VAL A 207 21.49 -11.60 -11.74
C VAL A 207 20.64 -12.83 -12.06
N LYS A 208 20.02 -13.45 -11.04
CA LYS A 208 19.15 -14.63 -11.17
C LYS A 208 17.90 -14.48 -10.33
N ILE A 209 16.75 -14.81 -10.89
CA ILE A 209 15.49 -14.81 -10.13
C ILE A 209 14.61 -15.99 -10.55
N HIS A 210 13.91 -16.55 -9.57
CA HIS A 210 12.85 -17.52 -9.76
C HIS A 210 11.58 -16.97 -9.11
N PHE A 211 10.49 -16.90 -9.87
CA PHE A 211 9.22 -16.42 -9.35
C PHE A 211 8.05 -17.07 -10.10
N ILE A 212 6.87 -17.02 -9.49
CA ILE A 212 5.61 -17.42 -10.12
C ILE A 212 4.75 -16.17 -10.23
N ALA A 213 4.23 -15.88 -11.42
CA ALA A 213 3.33 -14.77 -11.67
C ALA A 213 1.99 -15.28 -12.24
N ALA A 214 0.92 -14.60 -11.85
CA ALA A 214 -0.42 -14.82 -12.39
C ALA A 214 -0.81 -13.61 -13.24
N GLU A 215 -1.20 -13.87 -14.49
CA GLU A 215 -1.77 -12.85 -15.37
C GLU A 215 -3.29 -12.85 -15.21
N ILE A 216 -3.84 -11.64 -15.15
CA ILE A 216 -5.28 -11.39 -15.00
C ILE A 216 -5.69 -10.55 -16.22
N ASP A 217 -6.86 -10.83 -16.79
CA ASP A 217 -7.41 -10.02 -17.87
C ASP A 217 -7.68 -8.57 -17.44
N ASP A 218 -7.81 -7.65 -18.41
CA ASP A 218 -8.09 -6.22 -18.18
C ASP A 218 -9.38 -5.96 -17.38
N TYR A 219 -10.25 -6.98 -17.24
CA TYR A 219 -11.49 -6.93 -16.46
C TYR A 219 -11.35 -7.44 -15.03
N GLY A 220 -10.14 -7.85 -14.62
CA GLY A 220 -9.79 -8.20 -13.23
C GLY A 220 -10.48 -9.45 -12.68
N ALA A 221 -11.24 -10.17 -13.49
CA ALA A 221 -12.21 -11.15 -12.99
C ALA A 221 -11.73 -12.60 -13.11
N LYS A 222 -10.72 -12.89 -13.94
CA LYS A 222 -10.25 -14.25 -14.16
C LYS A 222 -8.74 -14.32 -14.39
N VAL A 223 -8.07 -15.20 -13.64
CA VAL A 223 -6.66 -15.56 -13.89
C VAL A 223 -6.60 -16.27 -15.24
N THR A 224 -5.95 -15.64 -16.22
CA THR A 224 -5.83 -16.14 -17.59
C THR A 224 -4.67 -17.13 -17.70
N SER A 225 -3.57 -16.89 -16.97
CA SER A 225 -2.41 -17.77 -16.93
C SER A 225 -1.69 -17.70 -15.59
N ILE A 226 -1.08 -18.81 -15.15
CA ILE A 226 -0.13 -18.83 -14.03
C ILE A 226 1.16 -19.38 -14.61
N ASN A 227 2.21 -18.58 -14.60
CA ASN A 227 3.48 -18.89 -15.22
C ASN A 227 4.59 -18.86 -14.16
N GLU A 228 5.42 -19.88 -14.18
CA GLU A 228 6.68 -19.93 -13.45
C GLU A 228 7.80 -19.38 -14.35
N TYR A 229 8.61 -18.49 -13.80
CA TYR A 229 9.73 -17.86 -14.50
C TYR A 229 11.05 -18.18 -13.80
N HIS A 230 12.04 -18.61 -14.57
CA HIS A 230 13.43 -18.69 -14.15
C HIS A 230 14.24 -17.80 -15.09
N ALA A 231 14.84 -16.74 -14.54
CA ALA A 231 15.58 -15.74 -15.28
C ALA A 231 17.04 -15.70 -14.81
N ASP A 232 17.96 -15.61 -15.76
CA ASP A 232 19.40 -15.47 -15.51
C ASP A 232 19.99 -14.44 -16.48
N GLU A 233 20.26 -13.24 -15.98
CA GLU A 233 20.94 -12.17 -16.74
C GLU A 233 22.38 -12.54 -17.10
N SER A 234 23.07 -13.38 -16.32
CA SER A 234 24.46 -13.74 -16.62
C SER A 234 24.58 -14.57 -17.89
N TYR A 235 23.58 -15.43 -18.14
CA TYR A 235 23.50 -16.22 -19.36
C TYR A 235 22.58 -15.59 -20.41
N GLN A 236 21.89 -14.49 -20.09
CA GLN A 236 20.90 -13.85 -20.95
C GLN A 236 19.81 -14.84 -21.36
N VAL A 237 19.23 -15.54 -20.37
CA VAL A 237 18.23 -16.59 -20.57
C VAL A 237 16.99 -16.36 -19.71
N LEU A 238 15.82 -16.63 -20.28
CA LEU A 238 14.54 -16.68 -19.59
C LEU A 238 13.82 -17.99 -19.90
N ARG A 239 13.47 -18.75 -18.87
CA ARG A 239 12.55 -19.88 -18.95
C ARG A 239 11.20 -19.49 -18.36
N GLN A 240 10.13 -19.77 -19.08
CA GLN A 240 8.75 -19.58 -18.66
C GLN A 240 8.00 -20.90 -18.81
N ALA A 241 7.33 -21.36 -17.76
CA ALA A 241 6.53 -22.58 -17.78
C ALA A 241 5.11 -22.31 -17.28
N GLN A 242 4.09 -22.67 -18.07
CA GLN A 242 2.70 -22.53 -17.63
C GLN A 242 2.34 -23.63 -16.63
N LEU A 243 1.83 -23.24 -15.45
CA LEU A 243 1.49 -24.17 -14.36
C LEU A 243 0.04 -24.70 -14.44
N SER A 244 -0.88 -23.91 -15.00
CA SER A 244 -2.33 -24.20 -14.95
C SER A 244 -2.82 -25.17 -16.02
N LYS A 245 -2.02 -25.39 -17.07
CA LYS A 245 -2.23 -26.40 -18.11
C LYS A 245 -0.89 -27.08 -18.26
N PHE A 246 -0.88 -28.41 -18.40
CA PHE A 246 0.30 -29.18 -18.84
C PHE A 246 0.71 -28.71 -20.26
N GLY A 247 1.24 -27.50 -20.37
CA GLY A 247 1.29 -26.75 -21.60
C GLY A 247 2.56 -25.94 -21.64
N ASP A 248 3.40 -26.32 -22.59
CA ASP A 248 4.38 -25.50 -23.25
C ASP A 248 5.33 -24.71 -22.34
N GLU A 249 6.52 -25.27 -22.19
CA GLU A 249 7.65 -24.52 -21.67
C GLU A 249 8.24 -23.67 -22.79
N LYS A 250 8.62 -22.45 -22.43
CA LYS A 250 9.29 -21.50 -23.30
C LYS A 250 10.65 -21.20 -22.73
N LEU A 251 11.69 -21.32 -23.55
CA LEU A 251 13.04 -20.91 -23.24
C LEU A 251 13.47 -19.84 -24.25
N ILE A 252 13.92 -18.70 -23.76
CA ILE A 252 14.42 -17.60 -24.58
C ILE A 252 15.90 -17.46 -24.27
N ASP A 253 16.73 -17.56 -25.31
CA ASP A 253 18.15 -17.27 -25.26
C ASP A 253 18.39 -15.97 -26.01
N TYR A 254 18.58 -14.89 -25.26
CA TYR A 254 18.78 -13.55 -25.80
C TYR A 254 20.17 -13.37 -26.40
N SER A 255 21.16 -14.16 -25.98
CA SER A 255 22.51 -14.16 -26.59
C SER A 255 22.48 -14.69 -28.02
N LEU A 256 21.63 -15.70 -28.27
CA LEU A 256 21.44 -16.30 -29.60
C LEU A 256 20.34 -15.61 -30.41
N GLY A 257 19.55 -14.74 -29.79
CA GLY A 257 18.33 -14.20 -30.39
C GLY A 257 17.32 -15.30 -30.73
N ALA A 258 17.31 -16.38 -29.94
CA ALA A 258 16.53 -17.58 -30.21
C ALA A 258 15.47 -17.83 -29.13
N PHE A 259 14.31 -18.26 -29.59
CA PHE A 259 13.21 -18.72 -28.77
C PHE A 259 13.03 -20.22 -29.03
N TYR A 260 12.74 -20.97 -27.97
CA TYR A 260 12.42 -22.38 -28.00
C TYR A 260 11.09 -22.60 -27.28
N ARG A 261 10.15 -23.28 -27.93
CA ARG A 261 8.92 -23.77 -27.32
C ARG A 261 8.99 -25.28 -27.23
N ILE A 262 9.01 -25.78 -26.01
CA ILE A 262 9.09 -27.19 -25.66
C ILE A 262 7.68 -27.63 -25.31
N HIS A 263 7.08 -28.42 -26.19
CA HIS A 263 5.76 -28.99 -25.95
C HIS A 263 5.86 -30.27 -25.12
N ASN A 264 4.81 -30.56 -24.36
CA ASN A 264 4.77 -31.72 -23.46
C ASN A 264 4.84 -33.09 -24.16
N TYR A 265 4.62 -33.15 -25.48
CA TYR A 265 4.78 -34.35 -26.29
C TYR A 265 6.18 -34.51 -26.91
N GLY A 266 7.16 -33.72 -26.45
CA GLY A 266 8.57 -33.86 -26.83
C GLY A 266 8.98 -33.13 -28.12
N ALA A 267 8.07 -32.36 -28.74
CA ALA A 267 8.43 -31.50 -29.87
C ALA A 267 9.02 -30.18 -29.39
N CYS A 268 10.09 -29.74 -30.07
CA CYS A 268 10.71 -28.44 -29.87
C CYS A 268 10.57 -27.59 -31.13
N TYR A 269 9.98 -26.41 -31.00
CA TYR A 269 9.92 -25.41 -32.05
C TYR A 269 10.88 -24.26 -31.75
N THR A 270 11.64 -23.85 -32.75
CA THR A 270 12.56 -22.71 -32.63
C THR A 270 12.16 -21.58 -33.58
N LYS A 271 12.24 -20.34 -33.10
CA LYS A 271 12.09 -19.11 -33.90
C LYS A 271 13.07 -18.05 -33.41
N SER A 272 13.27 -17.00 -34.21
CA SER A 272 13.94 -15.79 -33.73
C SER A 272 13.11 -15.11 -32.65
N ILE A 273 13.77 -14.45 -31.70
CA ILE A 273 13.09 -13.56 -30.74
C ILE A 273 12.50 -12.35 -31.46
N GLU A 274 11.42 -11.82 -30.89
CA GLU A 274 10.77 -10.60 -31.35
C GLU A 274 11.05 -9.47 -30.34
N SER A 275 10.93 -8.21 -30.77
CA SER A 275 11.23 -7.05 -29.91
C SER A 275 10.23 -6.85 -28.74
N ASN A 276 9.12 -7.59 -28.75
CA ASN A 276 8.11 -7.61 -27.70
C ASN A 276 8.33 -8.74 -26.67
N GLU A 277 9.40 -9.52 -26.80
CA GLU A 277 9.70 -10.59 -25.85
C GLU A 277 10.06 -10.01 -24.45
N PRO A 278 9.65 -10.67 -23.36
CA PRO A 278 9.61 -10.07 -22.04
C PRO A 278 11.00 -9.88 -21.42
N GLY A 279 11.31 -8.65 -21.01
CA GLY A 279 12.59 -8.32 -20.39
C GLY A 279 13.67 -7.87 -21.37
N ILE A 280 13.34 -7.64 -22.64
CA ILE A 280 14.22 -6.94 -23.58
C ILE A 280 14.36 -5.48 -23.16
N ASP A 281 15.60 -5.01 -23.07
CA ASP A 281 15.93 -3.60 -22.89
C ASP A 281 16.09 -2.85 -24.22
N GLU A 282 16.31 -1.54 -24.14
CA GLU A 282 16.49 -0.67 -25.31
C GLU A 282 17.70 -1.05 -26.19
N LYS A 283 18.64 -1.84 -25.66
CA LYS A 283 19.84 -2.32 -26.37
C LYS A 283 19.62 -3.73 -26.95
N GLY A 284 18.44 -4.32 -26.77
CA GLY A 284 18.15 -5.69 -27.20
C GLY A 284 18.68 -6.77 -26.25
N SER A 285 19.18 -6.40 -25.07
CA SER A 285 19.70 -7.34 -24.06
C SER A 285 18.61 -7.70 -23.06
N PHE A 286 18.75 -8.87 -22.44
CA PHE A 286 17.85 -9.29 -21.36
C PHE A 286 18.20 -8.59 -20.06
N SER A 287 17.17 -8.06 -19.41
CA SER A 287 17.23 -7.55 -18.06
C SER A 287 16.03 -8.04 -17.23
N ILE A 288 16.32 -8.62 -16.07
CA ILE A 288 15.37 -8.91 -15.00
C ILE A 288 14.65 -7.63 -14.57
N ALA A 289 15.33 -6.49 -14.51
CA ALA A 289 14.68 -5.23 -14.19
C ALA A 289 13.56 -4.89 -15.21
N ARG A 290 13.81 -5.13 -16.51
CA ARG A 290 12.79 -4.99 -17.55
C ARG A 290 11.71 -6.05 -17.47
N LEU A 291 12.07 -7.29 -17.15
CA LEU A 291 11.11 -8.39 -16.96
C LEU A 291 10.10 -8.07 -15.83
N LEU A 292 10.56 -7.38 -14.79
CA LEU A 292 9.77 -6.98 -13.63
C LEU A 292 9.15 -5.57 -13.73
N TRP A 293 9.23 -4.93 -14.91
CA TRP A 293 8.78 -3.55 -15.15
C TRP A 293 9.34 -2.50 -14.17
N LEU A 294 10.59 -2.67 -13.76
CA LEU A 294 11.27 -1.74 -12.87
C LEU A 294 11.81 -0.53 -13.66
N PRO A 295 11.75 0.68 -13.09
CA PRO A 295 12.34 1.86 -13.71
C PRO A 295 13.85 1.68 -13.86
N LYS A 296 14.40 2.20 -14.96
CA LYS A 296 15.85 2.22 -15.21
C LYS A 296 16.51 3.13 -14.17
N ILE A 297 17.55 2.63 -13.51
CA ILE A 297 18.48 3.45 -12.71
C ILE A 297 19.42 4.18 -13.67
#